data_AF-A0AAD7GT21-F1
#
_entry.id   AF-A0AAD7GT21-F1
#
_cell.length_a   1.000
_cell.length_b   1.000
_cell.length_c   1.000
_cell.angle_alpha   90.00
_cell.angle_beta   90.00
_cell.angle_gamma   90.00
#
_symmetry.space_group_name_H-M   'P 1'
#
loop_
_entity.id
_entity.type
_entity.pdbx_description
1 polymer ?
#
loop_
_entity_poly.entity_id
_entity_poly.type
_entity_poly.pdbx_seq_one_letter_code
_entity_poly.pdbx_strand_id
1 'polypeptide(L)'
;VPSFWSIESSELADDRTCVAYLVACVVGTVFGTIHCAAWASKFPSTDEMWMWRSCSLLVATIPVVTGFYTVTFSVAHSLSAHYLAKIGNFLGPILAFGFGHGMWIYPIARLFLIILPFTTLRALPPGVFTDIDWSVYIPHL
;
A
#
# COMPACT_ATOMS: atom_id res chain seq x y z
N VAL A 1 4.48 -42.04 1.35
CA VAL A 1 4.18 -41.35 0.07
C VAL A 1 5.52 -41.06 -0.62
N PRO A 2 5.69 -41.32 -1.93
CA PRO A 2 6.95 -41.05 -2.63
C PRO A 2 7.32 -39.55 -2.54
N SER A 3 8.59 -39.26 -2.27
CA SER A 3 9.12 -37.90 -2.08
C SER A 3 9.02 -37.00 -3.33
N PHE A 4 8.87 -37.61 -4.51
CA PHE A 4 8.65 -36.90 -5.76
C PHE A 4 7.36 -36.06 -5.75
N TRP A 5 6.25 -36.63 -5.26
CA TRP A 5 4.97 -35.94 -5.19
C TRP A 5 4.93 -34.83 -4.13
N SER A 6 5.74 -34.94 -3.07
CA SER A 6 5.82 -33.88 -2.05
C SER A 6 6.52 -32.63 -2.55
N ILE A 7 7.51 -32.76 -3.43
CA ILE A 7 8.26 -31.61 -3.99
C ILE A 7 7.36 -30.79 -4.92
N GLU A 8 6.71 -31.44 -5.89
CA GLU A 8 5.81 -30.76 -6.84
C GLU A 8 4.68 -30.01 -6.11
N SER A 9 4.11 -30.61 -5.07
CA SER A 9 3.08 -29.96 -4.26
C SER A 9 3.59 -28.72 -3.50
N SER A 10 4.86 -28.73 -3.08
CA SER A 10 5.49 -27.62 -2.37
C SER A 10 5.85 -26.46 -3.30
N GLU A 11 6.34 -26.74 -4.51
CA GLU A 11 6.65 -25.73 -5.52
C GLU A 11 5.38 -25.00 -5.98
N LEU A 12 4.30 -25.76 -6.26
CA LEU A 12 2.99 -25.18 -6.59
C LEU A 12 2.38 -24.35 -5.44
N ALA A 13 2.73 -24.66 -4.19
CA ALA A 13 2.28 -23.87 -3.04
C ALA A 13 3.09 -22.57 -2.91
N ASP A 14 4.39 -22.60 -3.16
CA ASP A 14 5.27 -21.43 -3.14
C ASP A 14 4.90 -20.43 -4.25
N ASP A 15 4.71 -20.92 -5.48
CA ASP A 15 4.31 -20.09 -6.62
C ASP A 15 2.98 -19.36 -6.37
N ARG A 16 1.98 -20.08 -5.83
CA ARG A 16 0.68 -19.46 -5.49
C ARG A 16 0.81 -18.42 -4.39
N THR A 17 1.66 -18.68 -3.40
CA THR A 17 1.92 -17.73 -2.31
C THR A 17 2.61 -16.48 -2.82
N CYS A 18 3.60 -16.63 -3.70
CA CYS A 18 4.29 -15.54 -4.38
C CYS A 18 3.31 -14.68 -5.20
N VAL A 19 2.49 -15.31 -6.05
CA VAL A 19 1.49 -14.61 -6.86
C VAL A 19 0.47 -13.87 -5.98
N ALA A 20 -0.06 -14.51 -4.94
CA ALA A 20 -1.00 -13.88 -4.02
C ALA A 20 -0.38 -12.66 -3.31
N TYR A 21 0.89 -12.76 -2.92
CA TYR A 21 1.63 -11.66 -2.31
C TYR A 21 1.82 -10.48 -3.28
N LEU A 22 2.15 -10.75 -4.55
CA LEU A 22 2.29 -9.72 -5.58
C LEU A 22 0.96 -9.02 -5.86
N VAL A 23 -0.14 -9.77 -5.94
CA VAL A 23 -1.49 -9.19 -6.08
C VAL A 23 -1.80 -8.28 -4.88
N ALA A 24 -1.52 -8.73 -3.65
CA ALA A 24 -1.70 -7.91 -2.46
C ALA A 24 -0.85 -6.63 -2.49
N CYS A 25 0.37 -6.69 -3.03
CA CYS A 25 1.23 -5.52 -3.20
C CYS A 25 0.61 -4.50 -4.17
N VAL A 26 0.13 -4.96 -5.33
CA VAL A 26 -0.54 -4.10 -6.33
C VAL A 26 -1.78 -3.44 -5.74
N VAL A 27 -2.64 -4.21 -5.08
CA VAL A 27 -3.85 -3.69 -4.41
C VAL A 27 -3.47 -2.67 -3.34
N GLY A 28 -2.45 -2.97 -2.54
CA GLY A 28 -1.93 -2.07 -1.52
C GLY A 28 -1.41 -0.75 -2.08
N THR A 29 -0.66 -0.79 -3.18
CA THR A 29 -0.17 0.42 -3.88
C THR A 29 -1.33 1.24 -4.40
N VAL A 30 -2.28 0.63 -5.11
CA VAL A 30 -3.46 1.33 -5.64
C VAL A 30 -4.22 2.01 -4.51
N PHE A 31 -4.49 1.28 -3.42
CA PHE A 31 -5.14 1.81 -2.23
C PHE A 31 -4.42 3.05 -1.67
N GLY A 32 -3.11 2.99 -1.48
CA GLY A 32 -2.32 4.13 -1.00
C GLY A 32 -2.35 5.32 -1.97
N THR A 33 -2.23 5.07 -3.28
CA THR A 33 -2.25 6.14 -4.30
C THR A 33 -3.59 6.87 -4.38
N ILE A 34 -4.71 6.20 -4.13
CA ILE A 34 -6.03 6.83 -4.08
C ILE A 34 -6.08 7.87 -2.94
N HIS A 35 -5.48 7.58 -1.78
CA HIS A 35 -5.41 8.52 -0.67
C HIS A 35 -4.54 9.75 -0.99
N CYS A 36 -3.53 9.59 -1.83
CA CYS A 36 -2.75 10.73 -2.34
C CYS A 36 -3.61 11.70 -3.18
N ALA A 37 -4.75 11.28 -3.75
CA ALA A 37 -5.63 12.21 -4.48
C ALA A 37 -6.17 13.34 -3.59
N ALA A 38 -6.28 13.10 -2.27
CA ALA A 38 -6.67 14.10 -1.27
C ALA A 38 -5.50 15.01 -0.82
N TRP A 39 -4.43 15.14 -1.62
CA TRP A 39 -3.23 15.89 -1.26
C TRP A 39 -3.48 17.35 -0.87
N ALA A 40 -4.45 17.99 -1.54
CA ALA A 40 -4.83 19.39 -1.35
C ALA A 40 -6.09 19.56 -0.47
N SER A 41 -6.56 18.50 0.18
CA SER A 41 -7.71 18.57 1.08
C SER A 41 -7.43 19.45 2.29
N LYS A 42 -8.47 20.12 2.80
CA LYS A 42 -8.38 20.91 4.04
C LYS A 42 -8.49 20.00 5.25
N PHE A 43 -7.52 20.10 6.14
CA PHE A 43 -7.51 19.40 7.42
C PHE A 43 -7.71 20.38 8.59
N PRO A 44 -8.29 19.93 9.71
CA PRO A 44 -8.46 20.74 10.92
C PRO A 44 -7.15 21.30 11.48
N SER A 45 -6.06 20.56 11.37
CA SER A 45 -4.72 20.97 11.82
C SER A 45 -3.63 20.68 10.79
N THR A 46 -2.54 21.44 10.86
CA THR A 46 -1.36 21.26 10.00
C THR A 46 -0.70 19.90 10.22
N ASP A 47 -0.70 19.40 11.47
CA ASP A 47 -0.10 18.13 11.82
C ASP A 47 -0.89 16.96 11.22
N GLU A 48 -2.22 17.01 11.27
CA GLU A 48 -3.11 16.03 10.63
C GLU A 48 -2.89 15.97 9.11
N MET A 49 -2.69 17.12 8.47
CA MET A 49 -2.38 17.21 7.03
C MET A 49 -1.05 16.51 6.69
N TRP A 50 0.01 16.78 7.45
CA TRP A 50 1.32 16.16 7.19
C TRP A 50 1.33 14.67 7.54
N MET A 51 0.64 14.26 8.59
CA MET A 51 0.41 12.85 8.90
C MET A 51 -0.32 12.14 7.76
N TRP A 52 -1.39 12.73 7.22
CA TRP A 52 -2.12 12.19 6.07
C TRP A 52 -1.22 11.98 4.86
N ARG A 53 -0.46 13.02 4.47
CA ARG A 53 0.44 12.98 3.30
C ARG A 53 1.52 11.92 3.47
N SER A 54 2.14 11.88 4.65
CA SER A 54 3.20 10.92 4.96
C SER A 54 2.66 9.50 4.95
N CYS A 55 1.52 9.25 5.61
CA CYS A 55 0.90 7.93 5.64
C CYS A 55 0.43 7.48 4.25
N SER A 56 -0.12 8.39 3.43
CA SER A 56 -0.54 8.08 2.06
C SER A 56 0.65 7.65 1.20
N LEU A 57 1.77 8.38 1.29
CA LEU A 57 3.02 8.01 0.60
C LEU A 57 3.58 6.69 1.10
N LEU A 58 3.60 6.45 2.42
CA LEU A 58 4.10 5.20 3.00
C LEU A 58 3.26 4.00 2.54
N VAL A 59 1.92 4.11 2.59
CA VAL A 59 1.02 3.03 2.17
C VAL A 59 1.09 2.80 0.66
N ALA A 60 1.39 3.81 -0.15
CA ALA A 60 1.61 3.66 -1.59
C ALA A 60 2.97 3.01 -1.92
N THR A 61 4.04 3.38 -1.21
CA THR A 61 5.43 3.00 -1.55
C THR A 61 5.89 1.70 -0.92
N ILE A 62 5.50 1.39 0.33
CA ILE A 62 5.91 0.15 1.01
C ILE A 62 5.57 -1.10 0.19
N PRO A 63 4.33 -1.27 -0.35
CA PRO A 63 3.99 -2.45 -1.15
C PRO A 63 4.79 -2.56 -2.45
N VAL A 64 5.24 -1.43 -3.03
CA VAL A 64 6.12 -1.43 -4.22
C VAL A 64 7.48 -1.99 -3.87
N VAL A 65 8.07 -1.53 -2.76
CA VAL A 65 9.39 -2.00 -2.29
C VAL A 65 9.34 -3.48 -1.95
N THR A 66 8.29 -3.94 -1.26
CA THR A 66 8.16 -5.35 -0.89
C THR A 66 7.86 -6.24 -2.10
N GLY A 67 7.01 -5.81 -3.03
CA GLY A 67 6.76 -6.53 -4.28
C GLY A 67 8.03 -6.66 -5.13
N PHE A 68 8.80 -5.57 -5.25
CA PHE A 68 10.08 -5.59 -5.95
C PHE A 68 11.08 -6.54 -5.29
N TYR A 69 11.18 -6.54 -3.96
CA TYR A 69 12.00 -7.50 -3.22
C TYR A 69 11.61 -8.95 -3.54
N THR A 70 10.32 -9.29 -3.49
CA THR A 70 9.82 -10.65 -3.81
C THR A 70 10.15 -11.09 -5.24
N VAL A 71 10.02 -10.19 -6.23
CA VAL A 71 10.40 -10.48 -7.62
C VAL A 71 11.91 -10.70 -7.74
N THR A 72 12.73 -9.83 -7.14
CA THR A 72 14.19 -9.99 -7.20
C THR A 72 14.66 -11.28 -6.54
N PHE A 73 14.05 -11.68 -5.42
CA PHE A 73 14.36 -12.92 -4.71
C PHE A 73 13.94 -14.16 -5.51
N SER A 74 12.73 -14.19 -6.07
CA SER A 74 12.23 -15.31 -6.88
C SER A 74 13.01 -15.50 -8.18
N VAL A 75 13.31 -14.40 -8.89
CA VAL A 75 14.18 -14.43 -10.09
C VAL A 75 15.62 -14.83 -9.71
N ALA A 76 16.12 -14.39 -8.55
CA ALA A 76 17.44 -14.80 -8.07
C ALA A 76 17.53 -16.30 -7.75
N HIS A 77 16.43 -16.92 -7.30
CA HIS A 77 16.39 -18.36 -7.12
C HIS A 77 16.44 -19.12 -8.46
N SER A 78 15.97 -18.50 -9.54
CA SER A 78 15.75 -19.13 -10.84
C SER A 78 16.90 -18.98 -11.86
N LEU A 79 17.85 -18.06 -11.64
CA LEU A 79 18.96 -17.77 -12.56
C LEU A 79 20.34 -18.14 -11.95
N SER A 80 21.37 -18.34 -12.81
CA SER A 80 22.71 -18.72 -12.37
C SER A 80 23.37 -17.70 -11.43
N ALA A 81 23.94 -18.18 -10.31
CA ALA A 81 24.40 -17.41 -9.15
C ALA A 81 25.36 -16.22 -9.41
N HIS A 82 26.12 -16.20 -10.52
CA HIS A 82 27.16 -15.19 -10.75
C HIS A 82 26.64 -13.78 -11.09
N TYR A 83 25.55 -13.63 -11.83
CA TYR A 83 24.99 -12.29 -12.15
C TYR A 83 24.19 -11.70 -10.99
N LEU A 84 23.57 -12.57 -10.19
CA LEU A 84 22.72 -12.22 -9.06
C LEU A 84 23.51 -11.78 -7.83
N ALA A 85 24.69 -12.37 -7.59
CA ALA A 85 25.54 -12.01 -6.47
C ALA A 85 25.98 -10.53 -6.50
N LYS A 86 26.15 -9.95 -7.70
CA LYS A 86 26.61 -8.56 -7.85
C LYS A 86 25.50 -7.53 -7.59
N ILE A 87 24.28 -7.81 -8.04
CA ILE A 87 23.11 -6.93 -7.84
C ILE A 87 22.55 -7.10 -6.41
N GLY A 88 22.49 -8.35 -5.92
CA GLY A 88 21.99 -8.68 -4.58
C GLY A 88 22.83 -8.11 -3.44
N ASN A 89 24.17 -8.05 -3.58
CA ASN A 89 25.04 -7.55 -2.50
C ASN A 89 24.88 -6.05 -2.19
N PHE A 90 24.40 -5.24 -3.13
CA PHE A 90 24.16 -3.80 -2.90
C PHE A 90 22.68 -3.49 -2.62
N LEU A 91 21.76 -3.99 -3.46
CA LEU A 91 20.33 -3.67 -3.33
C LEU A 91 19.61 -4.55 -2.29
N GLY A 92 20.08 -5.78 -2.07
CA GLY A 92 19.46 -6.73 -1.15
C GLY A 92 19.32 -6.20 0.29
N PRO A 93 20.39 -5.66 0.93
CA PRO A 93 20.30 -5.12 2.28
C PRO A 93 19.33 -3.95 2.40
N ILE A 94 19.28 -3.07 1.40
CA ILE A 94 18.39 -1.89 1.37
C ILE A 94 16.92 -2.35 1.28
N LEU A 95 16.62 -3.28 0.39
CA LEU A 95 15.27 -3.83 0.21
C LEU A 95 14.83 -4.65 1.42
N ALA A 96 15.72 -5.44 2.03
CA ALA A 96 15.43 -6.22 3.23
C ALA A 96 15.16 -5.34 4.45
N PHE A 97 15.92 -4.25 4.61
CA PHE A 97 15.67 -3.24 5.64
C PHE A 97 14.30 -2.59 5.44
N GLY A 98 13.97 -2.22 4.19
CA GLY A 98 12.67 -1.68 3.81
C GLY A 98 11.51 -2.64 4.08
N PHE A 99 11.69 -3.93 3.80
CA PHE A 99 10.71 -4.98 4.09
C PHE A 99 10.46 -5.11 5.60
N GLY A 100 11.52 -5.22 6.41
CA GLY A 100 11.41 -5.37 7.86
C GLY A 100 10.73 -4.18 8.55
N HIS A 101 11.09 -2.95 8.14
CA HIS A 101 10.48 -1.74 8.69
C HIS A 101 9.06 -1.51 8.14
N GLY A 102 8.84 -1.81 6.87
CA GLY A 102 7.53 -1.73 6.23
C GLY A 102 6.48 -2.58 6.94
N MET A 103 6.86 -3.73 7.48
CA MET A 103 5.95 -4.63 8.21
C MET A 103 5.31 -3.97 9.45
N TRP A 104 6.03 -3.07 10.12
CA TRP A 104 5.55 -2.36 11.31
C TRP A 104 4.92 -1.00 10.97
N ILE A 105 5.51 -0.27 10.03
CA ILE A 105 5.06 1.09 9.67
C ILE A 105 3.75 1.03 8.87
N TYR A 106 3.58 0.04 7.99
CA TYR A 106 2.41 -0.09 7.13
C TYR A 106 1.08 -0.18 7.90
N PRO A 107 0.90 -1.07 8.90
CA PRO A 107 -0.35 -1.12 9.66
C PRO A 107 -0.62 0.18 10.43
N ILE A 108 0.41 0.80 11.01
CA ILE A 108 0.27 2.08 11.72
C ILE A 108 -0.19 3.17 10.76
N ALA A 109 0.45 3.30 9.59
CA ALA A 109 0.08 4.27 8.57
C ALA A 109 -1.35 4.05 8.07
N ARG A 110 -1.79 2.79 7.91
CA ARG A 110 -3.19 2.47 7.58
C ARG A 110 -4.17 2.92 8.65
N LEU A 111 -3.84 2.75 9.94
CA LEU A 111 -4.71 3.22 11.02
C LEU A 111 -4.89 4.74 10.95
N PHE A 112 -3.83 5.51 10.68
CA PHE A 112 -3.95 6.95 10.47
C PHE A 112 -4.82 7.33 9.27
N LEU A 113 -4.68 6.63 8.14
CA LEU A 113 -5.52 6.87 6.96
C LEU A 113 -7.00 6.52 7.21
N ILE A 114 -7.29 5.67 8.19
CA ILE A 114 -8.67 5.38 8.63
C ILE A 114 -9.16 6.46 9.60
N ILE A 115 -8.33 6.89 10.55
CA ILE A 115 -8.74 7.81 11.63
C ILE A 115 -8.89 9.26 11.16
N LEU A 116 -7.94 9.77 10.37
CA LEU A 116 -7.89 11.18 9.95
C LEU A 116 -9.12 11.64 9.15
N PRO A 117 -9.71 10.84 8.25
CA PRO A 117 -10.96 11.24 7.59
C PRO A 117 -12.08 11.59 8.58
N PHE A 118 -12.20 10.87 9.69
CA PHE A 118 -13.22 11.17 10.70
C PHE A 118 -12.99 12.50 11.41
N THR A 119 -11.73 12.92 11.60
CA THR A 119 -11.43 14.25 12.17
C THR A 119 -11.85 15.35 11.20
N THR A 120 -11.60 15.17 9.90
CA THR A 120 -12.07 16.11 8.87
C THR A 120 -13.59 16.19 8.79
N LEU A 121 -14.30 15.06 8.97
CA LEU A 121 -15.76 15.00 8.98
C LEU A 121 -16.38 15.71 10.19
N ARG A 122 -15.67 15.79 11.31
CA ARG A 122 -16.16 16.52 12.50
C ARG A 122 -16.09 18.04 12.33
N ALA A 123 -15.19 18.53 11.48
CA ALA A 123 -14.91 19.96 11.31
C ALA A 123 -15.40 20.48 9.96
N LEU A 124 -16.59 20.05 9.52
CA LEU A 124 -17.14 20.47 8.23
C LEU A 124 -17.42 21.98 8.19
N PRO A 125 -17.29 22.62 7.01
CA PRO A 125 -17.69 24.00 6.83
C PRO A 125 -19.18 24.18 7.17
N PRO A 126 -19.57 25.31 7.80
CA PRO A 126 -20.97 25.56 8.14
C PRO A 126 -21.93 25.51 6.94
N GLY A 127 -21.43 25.81 5.74
CA GLY A 127 -22.21 25.74 4.50
C GLY A 127 -22.63 24.33 4.05
N VAL A 128 -22.16 23.26 4.69
CA VAL A 128 -22.71 21.91 4.45
C VAL A 128 -23.97 21.65 5.29
N PHE A 129 -24.16 22.42 6.36
CA PHE A 129 -25.36 22.31 7.21
C PHE A 129 -26.48 23.26 6.76
N THR A 130 -26.26 24.09 5.73
CA THR A 130 -27.33 24.92 5.17
C THR A 130 -28.22 24.07 4.28
N ASP A 131 -29.53 24.11 4.53
CA ASP A 131 -30.51 23.38 3.71
C ASP A 131 -30.38 23.81 2.23
N ILE A 132 -30.20 22.81 1.37
CA ILE A 132 -30.25 23.00 -0.08
C ILE A 132 -31.72 23.21 -0.43
N ASP A 133 -32.05 24.36 -1.03
CA ASP A 133 -33.41 24.62 -1.52
C ASP A 133 -33.67 23.80 -2.79
N TRP A 134 -34.11 22.56 -2.59
CA TRP A 134 -34.46 21.63 -3.67
C TRP A 134 -35.59 22.16 -4.56
N SER A 135 -36.41 23.09 -4.08
CA SER A 135 -37.52 23.65 -4.88
C SER A 135 -37.02 24.52 -6.05
N VAL A 136 -35.79 25.02 -5.97
CA VAL A 136 -35.12 25.78 -7.04
C VAL A 136 -34.54 24.86 -8.13
N TYR A 137 -34.19 23.63 -7.79
CA TYR A 137 -33.53 22.68 -8.69
C TYR A 137 -34.47 21.70 -9.38
N ILE A 138 -35.70 21.55 -8.89
CA ILE A 138 -36.75 20.81 -9.60
C ILE A 138 -37.38 21.80 -10.58
N PRO A 139 -37.10 21.72 -11.89
CA PRO A 139 -37.86 22.49 -12.85
C PRO A 139 -39.31 22.06 -12.69
N HIS A 140 -40.11 23.02 -12.23
CA HIS A 140 -41.56 23.03 -12.18
C HIS A 140 -42.12 22.22 -13.36
N LEU A 141 -42.66 21.04 -13.03
CA LEU A 141 -43.64 20.36 -13.88
C LEU A 141 -44.96 21.13 -13.82
#